data_AF-A0A822B6Y9-F1
#
_entry.id   AF-A0A822B6Y9-F1
#
_cell.length_a   1.000
_cell.length_b   1.000
_cell.length_c   1.000
_cell.angle_alpha   90.00
_cell.angle_beta   90.00
_cell.angle_gamma   90.00
#
_symmetry.space_group_name_H-M   'P 1'
#
loop_
_entity.id
_entity.type
_entity.pdbx_description
1 polymer ?
#
loop_
_entity_poly.entity_id
_entity_poly.type
_entity_poly.pdbx_seq_one_letter_code
_entity_poly.pdbx_strand_id
1 'polypeptide(L)'
;MFRISTMTAALTVPGGRENDTVLLWAVHCALRVWIEQDWQNPNWWWNYIQDPLIATGRMLMLGVERMSSEEINAIITMSYRANWWIKDWGGGANLVWQLQVQLYRGLATSNYSAVAQGFEVMWNTVQIQNLSTWGVQTDWSYHFHGPQILTGAYGDAWATNILHFHLATREGDAWFTMGSVWTWGILGRVIDRGVHVWYTHLFPSDQLRALAMDVSSAYTAFALLDYADRLEHRHEARPLVGNRHFYTSDFQVHRRGNWTAALKMHSFRTIATECDNNENLNGEHIGDGVLNLYTRDAQYGSGEEYENIFALLDWKTINGITVEADTPLVRCNR
;
A
#
# COMPACT_ATOMS: atom_id res chain seq x y z
N MET A 1 -12.36 -10.48 -12.81
CA MET A 1 -11.08 -11.03 -13.32
C MET A 1 -10.28 -11.89 -12.33
N PHE A 2 -10.52 -11.86 -11.00
CA PHE A 2 -9.68 -12.61 -10.04
C PHE A 2 -9.54 -14.11 -10.31
N ARG A 3 -10.61 -14.83 -10.67
CA ARG A 3 -10.54 -16.27 -11.00
C ARG A 3 -9.67 -16.58 -12.22
N ILE A 4 -9.66 -15.69 -13.22
CA ILE A 4 -8.77 -15.79 -14.37
C ILE A 4 -7.31 -15.77 -13.91
N SER A 5 -7.00 -14.99 -12.87
CA SER A 5 -5.63 -14.89 -12.30
C SER A 5 -5.14 -16.24 -11.79
N THR A 6 -5.99 -16.97 -11.06
CA THR A 6 -5.66 -18.31 -10.54
C THR A 6 -5.46 -19.31 -11.67
N MET A 7 -6.31 -19.25 -12.70
CA MET A 7 -6.22 -20.13 -13.87
C MET A 7 -4.93 -19.87 -14.65
N THR A 8 -4.62 -18.61 -14.94
CA THR A 8 -3.38 -18.22 -15.62
C THR A 8 -2.14 -18.60 -14.82
N ALA A 9 -2.13 -18.38 -13.50
CA ALA A 9 -1.00 -18.77 -12.65
C ALA A 9 -0.77 -20.29 -12.67
N ALA A 10 -1.85 -21.10 -12.67
CA ALA A 10 -1.72 -22.55 -12.79
C ALA A 10 -1.11 -22.98 -14.13
N LEU A 11 -1.33 -22.24 -15.22
CA LEU A 11 -0.74 -22.50 -16.53
C LEU A 11 0.75 -22.09 -16.60
N THR A 12 1.23 -21.18 -15.75
CA THR A 12 2.56 -20.55 -15.93
C THR A 12 3.55 -20.85 -14.81
N VAL A 13 3.10 -21.35 -13.66
CA VAL A 13 4.00 -21.76 -12.57
C VAL A 13 4.78 -23.03 -12.94
N PRO A 14 6.09 -23.13 -12.61
CA PRO A 14 6.86 -24.36 -12.79
C PRO A 14 6.21 -25.56 -12.10
N GLY A 15 6.09 -26.69 -12.82
CA GLY A 15 5.39 -27.89 -12.32
C GLY A 15 3.87 -27.76 -12.29
N GLY A 16 3.32 -26.67 -12.83
CA GLY A 16 1.89 -26.44 -12.97
C GLY A 16 1.26 -27.21 -14.13
N ARG A 17 0.20 -26.64 -14.69
CA ARG A 17 -0.65 -27.20 -15.74
C ARG A 17 -0.37 -26.61 -17.11
N GLU A 18 0.90 -26.38 -17.45
CA GLU A 18 1.29 -25.63 -18.65
C GLU A 18 0.65 -26.11 -19.96
N ASN A 19 0.44 -27.43 -20.10
CA ASN A 19 -0.11 -28.07 -21.31
C ASN A 19 -1.63 -28.33 -21.23
N ASP A 20 -2.33 -27.81 -20.22
CA ASP A 20 -3.78 -28.01 -20.05
C ASP A 20 -4.55 -27.10 -21.03
N THR A 21 -4.85 -27.66 -22.21
CA THR A 21 -5.54 -26.94 -23.30
C THR A 21 -6.98 -26.57 -22.96
N VAL A 22 -7.64 -27.36 -22.10
CA VAL A 22 -9.00 -27.07 -21.62
C VAL A 22 -8.98 -25.85 -20.70
N LEU A 23 -8.01 -25.79 -19.79
CA LEU A 23 -7.82 -24.64 -18.91
C LEU A 23 -7.46 -23.38 -19.69
N LEU A 24 -6.56 -23.48 -20.68
CA LEU A 24 -6.21 -22.36 -21.56
C LEU A 24 -7.44 -21.84 -22.32
N TRP A 25 -8.23 -22.74 -22.93
CA TRP A 25 -9.46 -22.37 -23.61
C TRP A 25 -10.47 -21.66 -22.67
N ALA A 26 -10.59 -22.12 -21.43
CA ALA A 26 -11.44 -21.50 -20.43
C ALA A 26 -10.95 -20.09 -20.04
N VAL A 27 -9.63 -19.87 -19.97
CA VAL A 27 -9.04 -18.53 -19.76
C VAL A 27 -9.47 -17.59 -20.88
N HIS A 28 -9.30 -17.97 -22.15
CA HIS A 28 -9.72 -17.15 -23.30
C HIS A 28 -11.22 -16.85 -23.31
N CYS A 29 -12.06 -17.84 -23.03
CA CYS A 29 -13.51 -17.62 -22.96
C CYS A 29 -13.89 -16.60 -21.86
N ALA A 30 -13.24 -16.69 -20.70
CA ALA A 30 -13.49 -15.76 -19.59
C ALA A 30 -12.96 -14.35 -19.87
N LEU A 31 -11.80 -14.23 -20.53
CA LEU A 31 -11.23 -12.94 -20.97
C LEU A 31 -12.15 -12.26 -21.98
N ARG A 32 -12.62 -12.99 -22.99
CA ARG A 32 -13.54 -12.46 -24.00
C ARG A 32 -14.79 -11.86 -23.38
N VAL A 33 -15.41 -12.54 -22.41
CA VAL A 33 -16.58 -12.02 -21.70
C VAL A 33 -16.27 -10.70 -20.99
N TRP A 34 -15.12 -10.59 -20.32
CA TRP A 34 -14.70 -9.34 -19.67
C TRP A 34 -14.47 -8.21 -20.66
N ILE A 35 -13.84 -8.52 -21.80
CA ILE A 35 -13.56 -7.58 -22.87
C ILE A 35 -14.86 -7.06 -23.51
N GLU A 36 -15.79 -7.96 -23.84
CA GLU A 36 -17.02 -7.62 -24.56
C GLU A 36 -18.01 -6.86 -23.68
N GLN A 37 -18.11 -7.21 -22.39
CA GLN A 37 -19.09 -6.61 -21.49
C GLN A 37 -18.62 -5.28 -20.90
N ASP A 38 -17.29 -5.10 -20.77
CA ASP A 38 -16.65 -3.87 -20.31
C ASP A 38 -17.30 -3.20 -19.08
N TRP A 39 -17.60 -4.01 -18.06
CA TRP A 39 -18.27 -3.54 -16.85
C TRP A 39 -17.54 -2.37 -16.20
N GLN A 40 -18.30 -1.38 -15.73
CA GLN A 40 -17.79 -0.19 -15.05
C GLN A 40 -18.35 -0.10 -13.63
N ASN A 41 -17.54 0.39 -12.70
CA ASN A 41 -17.91 0.71 -11.34
C ASN A 41 -18.21 2.22 -11.20
N PRO A 42 -19.18 2.63 -10.37
CA PRO A 42 -19.38 4.05 -10.04
C PRO A 42 -18.14 4.72 -9.42
N ASN A 43 -17.34 3.98 -8.65
CA ASN A 43 -16.06 4.46 -8.14
C ASN A 43 -14.98 4.35 -9.22
N TRP A 44 -14.47 5.50 -9.65
CA TRP A 44 -13.48 5.66 -10.71
C TRP A 44 -12.22 4.81 -10.51
N TRP A 45 -11.80 4.55 -9.26
CA TRP A 45 -10.56 3.83 -8.98
C TRP A 45 -10.55 2.43 -9.61
N TRP A 46 -11.71 1.75 -9.65
CA TRP A 46 -11.82 0.45 -10.31
C TRP A 46 -11.55 0.54 -11.80
N ASN A 47 -12.15 1.51 -12.49
CA ASN A 47 -12.12 1.58 -13.95
C ASN A 47 -10.78 2.12 -14.49
N TYR A 48 -10.14 3.02 -13.73
CA TYR A 48 -8.92 3.72 -14.16
C TYR A 48 -7.63 3.11 -13.60
N ILE A 49 -7.73 2.33 -12.50
CA ILE A 49 -6.56 1.73 -11.84
C ILE A 49 -6.71 0.21 -11.79
N GLN A 50 -7.69 -0.31 -11.04
CA GLN A 50 -7.71 -1.73 -10.69
C GLN A 50 -7.95 -2.67 -11.89
N ASP A 51 -8.97 -2.40 -12.69
CA ASP A 51 -9.30 -3.25 -13.83
C ASP A 51 -8.20 -3.21 -14.89
N PRO A 52 -7.63 -2.04 -15.26
CA PRO A 52 -6.44 -1.98 -16.10
C PRO A 52 -5.24 -2.74 -15.52
N LEU A 53 -4.95 -2.61 -14.22
CA LEU A 53 -3.85 -3.32 -13.54
C LEU A 53 -4.02 -4.83 -13.65
N ILE A 54 -5.20 -5.34 -13.32
CA ILE A 54 -5.47 -6.78 -13.38
C ILE A 54 -5.38 -7.24 -14.83
N ALA A 55 -6.09 -6.60 -15.76
CA ALA A 55 -6.15 -7.03 -17.16
C ALA A 55 -4.75 -7.11 -17.80
N THR A 56 -3.96 -6.03 -17.69
CA THR A 56 -2.62 -5.96 -18.28
C THR A 56 -1.63 -6.90 -17.59
N GLY A 57 -1.68 -7.00 -16.25
CA GLY A 57 -0.83 -7.93 -15.50
C GLY A 57 -1.13 -9.40 -15.81
N ARG A 58 -2.40 -9.76 -16.07
CA ARG A 58 -2.77 -11.15 -16.42
C ARG A 58 -2.37 -11.53 -17.84
N MET A 59 -2.42 -10.59 -18.78
CA MET A 59 -1.86 -10.77 -20.12
C MET A 59 -0.37 -11.08 -20.05
N LEU A 60 0.40 -10.27 -19.32
CA LEU A 60 1.84 -10.51 -19.17
C LEU A 60 2.13 -11.87 -18.53
N MET A 61 1.35 -12.26 -17.52
CA MET A 61 1.52 -13.55 -16.87
C MET A 61 1.16 -14.73 -17.77
N LEU A 62 0.15 -14.60 -18.65
CA LEU A 62 -0.23 -15.66 -19.59
C LEU A 62 0.79 -15.84 -20.71
N GLY A 63 1.53 -14.78 -21.04
CA GLY A 63 2.43 -14.71 -22.18
C GLY A 63 1.70 -14.17 -23.41
N VAL A 64 2.26 -13.13 -24.03
CA VAL A 64 1.67 -12.46 -25.22
C VAL A 64 1.53 -13.44 -26.38
N GLU A 65 2.42 -14.42 -26.47
CA GLU A 65 2.42 -15.49 -27.46
C GLU A 65 1.25 -16.47 -27.34
N ARG A 66 0.62 -16.55 -26.16
CA ARG A 66 -0.54 -17.40 -25.91
C ARG A 66 -1.86 -16.66 -26.13
N MET A 67 -1.85 -15.40 -26.57
CA MET A 67 -3.05 -14.56 -26.68
C MET A 67 -3.43 -14.25 -28.13
N SER A 68 -4.73 -14.00 -28.34
CA SER A 68 -5.24 -13.56 -29.65
C SER A 68 -4.95 -12.08 -29.89
N SER A 69 -4.91 -11.67 -31.15
CA SER A 69 -4.71 -10.25 -31.50
C SER A 69 -5.84 -9.35 -30.98
N GLU A 70 -7.06 -9.87 -30.93
CA GLU A 70 -8.23 -9.18 -30.37
C GLU A 70 -8.07 -8.95 -28.87
N GLU A 71 -7.61 -9.96 -28.13
CA GLU A 71 -7.36 -9.85 -26.68
C GLU A 71 -6.27 -8.83 -26.38
N ILE A 72 -5.16 -8.85 -27.14
CA ILE A 72 -4.08 -7.88 -27.02
C ILE A 72 -4.62 -6.46 -27.27
N ASN A 73 -5.37 -6.24 -28.36
CA ASN A 73 -5.89 -4.91 -28.71
C ASN A 73 -6.91 -4.37 -27.67
N ALA A 74 -7.79 -5.24 -27.17
CA ALA A 74 -8.75 -4.87 -26.14
C ALA A 74 -8.07 -4.44 -24.84
N ILE A 75 -7.05 -5.18 -24.40
CA ILE A 75 -6.30 -4.87 -23.18
C ILE A 75 -5.47 -3.59 -23.35
N ILE A 76 -4.91 -3.35 -24.53
CA ILE A 76 -4.29 -2.05 -24.85
C ILE A 76 -5.30 -0.93 -24.66
N THR A 77 -6.51 -1.07 -25.21
CA THR A 77 -7.57 -0.06 -25.08
C THR A 77 -7.98 0.15 -23.63
N MET A 78 -8.16 -0.93 -22.84
CA MET A 78 -8.43 -0.83 -21.40
C MET A 78 -7.30 -0.14 -20.64
N SER A 79 -6.04 -0.43 -20.97
CA SER A 79 -4.87 0.16 -20.31
C SER A 79 -4.76 1.67 -20.51
N TYR A 80 -5.34 2.22 -21.59
CA TYR A 80 -5.39 3.67 -21.82
C TYR A 80 -6.33 4.40 -20.87
N ARG A 81 -7.18 3.67 -20.11
CA ARG A 81 -7.94 4.25 -18.98
C ARG A 81 -7.02 4.68 -17.85
N ALA A 82 -5.88 4.02 -17.65
CA ALA A 82 -4.83 4.47 -16.74
C ALA A 82 -4.11 5.69 -17.34
N ASN A 83 -4.81 6.80 -17.34
CA ASN A 83 -4.55 7.98 -18.11
C ASN A 83 -3.75 9.01 -17.32
N TRP A 84 -2.62 8.56 -16.78
CA TRP A 84 -1.79 9.34 -15.86
C TRP A 84 -1.30 10.68 -16.43
N TRP A 85 -1.25 10.83 -17.76
CA TRP A 85 -0.79 12.04 -18.46
C TRP A 85 -1.83 13.14 -18.62
N ILE A 86 -3.14 12.87 -18.44
CA ILE A 86 -4.19 13.89 -18.69
C ILE A 86 -4.63 14.66 -17.44
N LYS A 87 -4.21 14.23 -16.26
CA LYS A 87 -4.56 14.88 -15.00
C LYS A 87 -3.33 14.88 -14.10
N ASP A 88 -3.17 15.94 -13.32
CA ASP A 88 -2.23 15.91 -12.21
C ASP A 88 -2.78 14.99 -11.10
N TRP A 89 -2.16 13.83 -10.96
CA TRP A 89 -2.49 12.86 -9.91
C TRP A 89 -1.80 13.17 -8.58
N GLY A 90 -1.08 14.29 -8.49
CA GLY A 90 -0.39 14.77 -7.29
C GLY A 90 0.68 13.81 -6.78
N GLY A 91 1.12 12.86 -7.62
CA GLY A 91 2.04 11.80 -7.25
C GLY A 91 1.38 10.62 -6.51
N GLY A 92 2.20 9.94 -5.72
CA GLY A 92 1.82 8.88 -4.80
C GLY A 92 1.17 7.63 -5.39
N ALA A 93 0.42 6.87 -4.57
CA ALA A 93 0.00 5.51 -4.90
C ALA A 93 -0.82 5.44 -6.21
N ASN A 94 -1.77 6.36 -6.38
CA ASN A 94 -2.62 6.40 -7.59
C ASN A 94 -1.82 6.61 -8.86
N LEU A 95 -0.79 7.47 -8.83
CA LEU A 95 0.08 7.69 -9.98
C LEU A 95 0.92 6.44 -10.27
N VAL A 96 1.59 5.87 -9.26
CA VAL A 96 2.49 4.72 -9.49
C VAL A 96 1.73 3.48 -9.93
N TRP A 97 0.49 3.29 -9.51
CA TRP A 97 -0.38 2.24 -10.02
C TRP A 97 -0.73 2.43 -11.50
N GLN A 98 -1.05 3.65 -11.93
CA GLN A 98 -1.29 3.91 -13.36
C GLN A 98 -0.01 3.79 -14.20
N LEU A 99 1.14 4.18 -13.64
CA LEU A 99 2.43 3.96 -14.28
C LEU A 99 2.75 2.46 -14.39
N GLN A 100 2.41 1.66 -13.39
CA GLN A 100 2.51 0.19 -13.49
C GLN A 100 1.65 -0.37 -14.62
N VAL A 101 0.43 0.14 -14.84
CA VAL A 101 -0.38 -0.21 -16.03
C VAL A 101 0.35 0.15 -17.33
N GLN A 102 0.99 1.32 -17.39
CA GLN A 102 1.81 1.70 -18.55
C GLN A 102 3.01 0.77 -18.74
N LEU A 103 3.73 0.42 -17.67
CA LEU A 103 4.83 -0.54 -17.75
C LEU A 103 4.34 -1.87 -18.31
N TYR A 104 3.19 -2.35 -17.83
CA TYR A 104 2.62 -3.60 -18.33
C TYR A 104 2.20 -3.54 -19.80
N ARG A 105 1.54 -2.46 -20.22
CA ARG A 105 1.24 -2.20 -21.64
C ARG A 105 2.54 -2.15 -22.46
N GLY A 106 3.55 -1.43 -21.99
CA GLY A 106 4.83 -1.24 -22.68
C GLY A 106 5.55 -2.57 -22.91
N LEU A 107 5.60 -3.43 -21.88
CA LEU A 107 6.17 -4.77 -21.99
C LEU A 107 5.40 -5.64 -22.98
N ALA A 108 4.07 -5.64 -22.91
CA ALA A 108 3.24 -6.47 -23.78
C ALA A 108 3.27 -6.06 -25.26
N THR A 109 3.60 -4.80 -25.53
CA THR A 109 3.69 -4.23 -26.89
C THR A 109 5.12 -4.02 -27.36
N SER A 110 6.12 -4.47 -26.59
CA SER A 110 7.54 -4.24 -26.86
C SER A 110 7.88 -2.75 -27.07
N ASN A 111 7.17 -1.85 -26.39
CA ASN A 111 7.33 -0.40 -26.50
C ASN A 111 8.29 0.11 -25.42
N TYR A 112 9.58 0.14 -25.75
CA TYR A 112 10.64 0.60 -24.86
C TYR A 112 10.44 2.03 -24.38
N SER A 113 9.98 2.95 -25.24
CA SER A 113 9.77 4.35 -24.86
C SER A 113 8.69 4.50 -23.79
N ALA A 114 7.60 3.72 -23.87
CA ALA A 114 6.57 3.70 -22.84
C ALA A 114 7.09 3.15 -21.51
N VAL A 115 7.93 2.10 -21.56
CA VAL A 115 8.56 1.53 -20.37
C VAL A 115 9.50 2.54 -19.72
N ALA A 116 10.42 3.13 -20.49
CA ALA A 116 11.38 4.12 -20.01
C ALA A 116 10.69 5.34 -19.38
N GLN A 117 9.66 5.89 -20.04
CA GLN A 117 8.86 6.99 -19.49
C GLN A 117 8.15 6.59 -18.20
N GLY A 118 7.62 5.36 -18.12
CA GLY A 118 6.96 4.87 -16.92
C GLY A 118 7.90 4.85 -15.71
N PHE A 119 9.12 4.33 -15.89
CA PHE A 119 10.17 4.33 -14.87
C PHE A 119 10.63 5.76 -14.53
N GLU A 120 10.86 6.62 -15.51
CA GLU A 120 11.28 8.02 -15.28
C GLU A 120 10.26 8.79 -14.42
N VAL A 121 8.98 8.73 -14.78
CA VAL A 121 7.92 9.43 -14.01
C VAL A 121 7.77 8.79 -12.63
N MET A 122 7.90 7.47 -12.52
CA MET A 122 7.85 6.76 -11.24
C MET A 122 9.00 7.17 -10.32
N TRP A 123 10.22 7.27 -10.85
CA TRP A 123 11.40 7.75 -10.12
C TRP A 123 11.26 9.20 -9.68
N ASN A 124 10.66 10.05 -10.52
CA ASN A 124 10.32 11.42 -10.15
C ASN A 124 9.31 11.51 -9.00
N THR A 125 8.67 10.42 -8.57
CA THR A 125 7.86 10.45 -7.33
C THR A 125 8.71 10.27 -6.06
N VAL A 126 9.97 9.82 -6.19
CA VAL A 126 10.90 9.55 -5.08
C VAL A 126 11.65 10.83 -4.71
N GLN A 127 10.92 11.78 -4.13
CA GLN A 127 11.48 13.05 -3.66
C GLN A 127 10.83 13.49 -2.36
N ILE A 128 11.62 14.19 -1.53
CA ILE A 128 11.12 14.87 -0.34
C ILE A 128 10.27 16.07 -0.80
N GLN A 129 9.04 16.12 -0.32
CA GLN A 129 8.03 17.07 -0.70
C GLN A 129 7.97 18.23 0.29
N ASN A 130 7.39 19.33 -0.17
CA ASN A 130 7.11 20.48 0.69
C ASN A 130 6.06 20.12 1.75
N LEU A 131 6.06 20.86 2.86
CA LEU A 131 5.06 20.70 3.90
C LEU A 131 3.65 20.88 3.31
N SER A 132 2.77 19.94 3.61
CA SER A 132 1.35 19.92 3.20
C SER A 132 1.06 19.47 1.76
N THR A 133 2.05 18.97 1.02
CA THR A 133 1.83 18.30 -0.27
C THR A 133 1.89 16.79 -0.14
N TRP A 134 1.26 16.06 -1.05
CA TRP A 134 1.27 14.59 -1.03
C TRP A 134 2.67 14.05 -1.29
N GLY A 135 3.00 12.90 -0.69
CA GLY A 135 4.29 12.24 -0.86
C GLY A 135 5.14 12.24 0.43
N VAL A 136 6.44 12.03 0.26
CA VAL A 136 7.40 11.87 1.36
C VAL A 136 7.64 13.21 2.02
N GLN A 137 7.47 13.31 3.32
CA GLN A 137 7.75 14.54 4.07
C GLN A 137 9.19 14.56 4.57
N THR A 138 9.65 15.74 5.02
CA THR A 138 11.02 15.95 5.53
C THR A 138 11.38 15.13 6.78
N ASP A 139 10.38 14.64 7.52
CA ASP A 139 10.55 13.73 8.67
C ASP A 139 10.43 12.24 8.31
N TRP A 140 10.32 11.93 7.01
CA TRP A 140 10.12 10.60 6.43
C TRP A 140 8.74 9.97 6.63
N SER A 141 7.75 10.72 7.12
CA SER A 141 6.35 10.33 7.03
C SER A 141 5.84 10.43 5.59
N TYR A 142 4.66 9.86 5.31
CA TYR A 142 4.04 9.92 4.00
C TYR A 142 2.63 10.48 4.07
N HIS A 143 2.36 11.50 3.25
CA HIS A 143 1.06 12.14 3.15
C HIS A 143 0.33 11.78 1.86
N PHE A 144 -0.99 11.57 1.95
CA PHE A 144 -1.84 11.38 0.77
C PHE A 144 -3.26 11.88 1.06
N HIS A 145 -4.08 12.16 0.04
CA HIS A 145 -5.43 12.73 0.21
C HIS A 145 -5.45 14.04 1.03
N GLY A 146 -4.44 14.90 0.83
CA GLY A 146 -4.16 16.09 1.64
C GLY A 146 -2.96 15.87 2.56
N PRO A 147 -2.75 16.74 3.55
CA PRO A 147 -1.73 16.57 4.58
C PRO A 147 -2.18 15.54 5.63
N GLN A 148 -2.48 14.32 5.19
CA GLN A 148 -2.92 13.22 6.05
C GLN A 148 -1.85 12.14 6.09
N ILE A 149 -1.38 11.78 7.28
CA ILE A 149 -0.44 10.66 7.43
C ILE A 149 -1.12 9.35 7.02
N LEU A 150 -0.64 8.76 5.93
CA LEU A 150 -1.16 7.53 5.34
C LEU A 150 -0.01 6.58 4.99
N THR A 151 1.05 6.58 5.80
CA THR A 151 2.25 5.74 5.59
C THR A 151 1.89 4.26 5.47
N GLY A 152 1.01 3.73 6.31
CA GLY A 152 0.66 2.30 6.32
C GLY A 152 -0.46 1.93 5.34
N ALA A 153 -0.92 2.90 4.55
CA ALA A 153 -1.95 2.73 3.55
C ALA A 153 -1.40 3.12 2.16
N TYR A 154 -1.61 4.36 1.73
CA TYR A 154 -1.14 4.83 0.43
C TYR A 154 0.39 4.93 0.34
N GLY A 155 1.08 5.14 1.47
CA GLY A 155 2.53 5.13 1.55
C GLY A 155 3.13 3.75 1.32
N ASP A 156 2.56 2.71 1.95
CA ASP A 156 2.93 1.31 1.79
C ASP A 156 2.72 0.85 0.34
N ALA A 157 1.55 1.16 -0.22
CA ALA A 157 1.28 0.91 -1.63
C ALA A 157 2.29 1.59 -2.56
N TRP A 158 2.54 2.87 -2.34
CA TRP A 158 3.53 3.62 -3.12
C TRP A 158 4.92 3.00 -2.97
N ALA A 159 5.37 2.71 -1.75
CA ALA A 159 6.72 2.23 -1.46
C ALA A 159 6.93 0.82 -2.02
N THR A 160 5.94 -0.05 -1.87
CA THR A 160 5.93 -1.39 -2.48
C THR A 160 6.05 -1.30 -3.99
N ASN A 161 5.29 -0.41 -4.64
CA ASN A 161 5.39 -0.19 -6.07
C ASN A 161 6.77 0.33 -6.49
N ILE A 162 7.29 1.36 -5.81
CA ILE A 162 8.63 1.89 -6.10
C ILE A 162 9.67 0.81 -5.91
N LEU A 163 9.64 0.08 -4.80
CA LEU A 163 10.64 -0.93 -4.53
C LEU A 163 10.55 -2.09 -5.53
N HIS A 164 9.34 -2.57 -5.85
CA HIS A 164 9.14 -3.61 -6.85
C HIS A 164 9.77 -3.27 -8.21
N PHE A 165 9.82 -1.97 -8.56
CA PHE A 165 10.31 -1.49 -9.85
C PHE A 165 11.69 -0.80 -9.82
N HIS A 166 12.16 -0.32 -8.67
CA HIS A 166 13.35 0.55 -8.53
C HIS A 166 14.16 0.34 -7.25
N LEU A 167 13.66 -0.43 -6.27
CA LEU A 167 14.24 -0.67 -4.95
C LEU A 167 14.51 0.61 -4.12
N ALA A 168 13.49 1.19 -3.46
CA ALA A 168 13.66 2.21 -2.41
C ALA A 168 12.98 1.80 -1.09
N THR A 169 13.68 1.95 0.03
CA THR A 169 13.19 1.64 1.39
C THR A 169 13.48 2.78 2.35
N ARG A 170 12.56 3.05 3.27
CA ARG A 170 12.62 4.23 4.12
C ARG A 170 12.90 3.86 5.57
N GLU A 171 13.70 4.68 6.23
CA GLU A 171 13.94 4.56 7.68
C GLU A 171 12.69 4.82 8.53
N GLY A 172 11.67 5.50 7.98
CA GLY A 172 10.43 5.84 8.70
C GLY A 172 9.54 4.63 8.99
N ASP A 173 9.44 3.69 8.03
CA ASP A 173 8.50 2.58 8.08
C ASP A 173 8.76 1.64 9.26
N ALA A 174 10.05 1.38 9.54
CA ALA A 174 10.48 0.57 10.68
C ALA A 174 10.01 1.11 12.03
N TRP A 175 9.74 2.42 12.15
CA TRP A 175 9.21 3.00 13.39
C TRP A 175 7.72 2.72 13.57
N PHE A 176 6.99 2.54 12.47
CA PHE A 176 5.55 2.38 12.50
C PHE A 176 5.09 0.92 12.64
N THR A 177 5.98 -0.07 12.52
CA THR A 177 5.63 -1.49 12.56
C THR A 177 5.89 -2.16 13.92
N MET A 178 5.03 -3.09 14.32
CA MET A 178 5.22 -4.04 15.42
C MET A 178 5.40 -5.42 14.79
N GLY A 179 6.64 -5.88 14.68
CA GLY A 179 6.99 -6.98 13.77
C GLY A 179 6.48 -6.68 12.37
N SER A 180 5.53 -7.48 11.88
CA SER A 180 4.94 -7.36 10.55
C SER A 180 3.65 -6.53 10.47
N VAL A 181 3.20 -5.87 11.55
CA VAL A 181 1.91 -5.15 11.56
C VAL A 181 2.09 -3.65 11.78
N TRP A 182 1.37 -2.83 11.02
CA TRP A 182 1.39 -1.38 11.17
C TRP A 182 0.69 -0.92 12.44
N THR A 183 1.19 0.15 13.07
CA THR A 183 0.42 0.89 14.07
C THR A 183 -0.85 1.45 13.44
N TRP A 184 -2.00 1.22 14.04
CA TRP A 184 -3.26 1.45 13.33
C TRP A 184 -3.57 2.94 13.10
N GLY A 185 -2.90 3.85 13.82
CA GLY A 185 -3.04 5.29 13.62
C GLY A 185 -2.65 5.77 12.21
N ILE A 186 -1.82 5.02 11.47
CA ILE A 186 -1.34 5.42 10.13
C ILE A 186 -2.06 4.75 8.96
N LEU A 187 -3.14 4.01 9.24
CA LEU A 187 -3.88 3.22 8.26
C LEU A 187 -5.04 4.00 7.61
N GLY A 188 -5.41 5.16 8.14
CA GLY A 188 -6.57 5.93 7.66
C GLY A 188 -7.87 5.12 7.76
N ARG A 189 -8.74 5.21 6.75
CA ARG A 189 -10.03 4.49 6.78
C ARG A 189 -9.92 2.97 6.66
N VAL A 190 -8.75 2.44 6.32
CA VAL A 190 -8.49 1.00 6.15
C VAL A 190 -8.73 0.22 7.46
N ILE A 191 -8.66 0.89 8.62
CA ILE A 191 -8.94 0.27 9.92
C ILE A 191 -10.30 -0.42 10.00
N ASP A 192 -11.28 0.01 9.21
CA ASP A 192 -12.65 -0.53 9.19
C ASP A 192 -12.80 -1.82 8.35
N ARG A 193 -11.74 -2.22 7.63
CA ARG A 193 -11.71 -3.46 6.86
C ARG A 193 -11.29 -4.60 7.77
N GLY A 194 -12.22 -5.16 8.54
CA GLY A 194 -12.02 -6.13 9.65
C GLY A 194 -11.33 -7.48 9.34
N VAL A 195 -10.22 -7.48 8.60
CA VAL A 195 -9.37 -8.65 8.32
C VAL A 195 -7.91 -8.25 8.55
N HIS A 196 -7.20 -9.00 9.39
CA HIS A 196 -5.81 -8.76 9.82
C HIS A 196 -4.81 -8.48 8.66
N VAL A 197 -5.06 -9.04 7.47
CA VAL A 197 -4.22 -8.81 6.27
C VAL A 197 -4.14 -7.34 5.85
N TRP A 198 -5.13 -6.51 6.18
CA TRP A 198 -5.08 -5.07 5.86
C TRP A 198 -4.21 -4.25 6.82
N TYR A 199 -3.79 -4.85 7.93
CA TYR A 199 -2.89 -4.24 8.92
C TYR A 199 -1.47 -4.80 8.80
N THR A 200 -1.32 -5.91 8.07
CA THR A 200 -0.05 -6.57 7.83
C THR A 200 0.73 -5.80 6.77
N HIS A 201 2.01 -5.60 7.05
CA HIS A 201 3.00 -5.05 6.15
C HIS A 201 3.15 -5.95 4.91
N LEU A 202 2.94 -5.39 3.70
CA LEU A 202 2.93 -6.17 2.45
C LEU A 202 4.27 -6.17 1.71
N PHE A 203 5.28 -5.48 2.26
CA PHE A 203 6.61 -5.45 1.64
C PHE A 203 7.32 -6.81 1.79
N PRO A 204 7.88 -7.37 0.72
CA PRO A 204 8.69 -8.58 0.80
C PRO A 204 10.03 -8.30 1.49
N SER A 205 10.29 -8.97 2.61
CA SER A 205 11.57 -8.87 3.32
C SER A 205 12.79 -9.20 2.44
N ASP A 206 12.65 -10.09 1.45
CA ASP A 206 13.71 -10.39 0.49
C ASP A 206 14.12 -9.18 -0.36
N GLN A 207 13.19 -8.28 -0.66
CA GLN A 207 13.51 -7.07 -1.41
C GLN A 207 14.21 -6.02 -0.55
N LEU A 208 13.94 -5.97 0.76
CA LEU A 208 14.76 -5.19 1.72
C LEU A 208 16.20 -5.70 1.72
N ARG A 209 16.39 -7.03 1.72
CA ARG A 209 17.71 -7.64 1.69
C ARG A 209 18.44 -7.40 0.38
N ALA A 210 17.74 -7.51 -0.75
CA ALA A 210 18.32 -7.17 -2.06
C ALA A 210 18.81 -5.71 -2.08
N LEU A 211 17.99 -4.77 -1.62
CA LEU A 211 18.41 -3.37 -1.53
C LEU A 211 19.57 -3.15 -0.56
N ALA A 212 19.60 -3.87 0.57
CA ALA A 212 20.73 -3.80 1.50
C ALA A 212 22.07 -4.22 0.84
N MET A 213 22.04 -5.08 -0.19
CA MET A 213 23.24 -5.46 -0.94
C MET A 213 23.70 -4.37 -1.92
N ASP A 214 22.78 -3.55 -2.41
CA ASP A 214 23.06 -2.52 -3.42
C ASP A 214 23.32 -1.13 -2.82
N VAL A 215 22.95 -0.89 -1.56
CA VAL A 215 23.18 0.39 -0.87
C VAL A 215 24.64 0.51 -0.40
N SER A 216 25.28 1.62 -0.76
CA SER A 216 26.68 1.90 -0.39
C SER A 216 26.91 2.18 1.09
N SER A 217 25.89 2.68 1.80
CA SER A 217 25.95 2.96 3.23
C SER A 217 25.79 1.67 4.05
N ALA A 218 26.88 1.22 4.68
CA ALA A 218 26.86 0.04 5.55
C ALA A 218 25.83 0.17 6.70
N TYR A 219 25.69 1.37 7.27
CA TYR A 219 24.69 1.63 8.30
C TYR A 219 23.26 1.38 7.77
N THR A 220 22.96 1.90 6.59
CA THR A 220 21.65 1.73 5.96
C THR A 220 21.43 0.27 5.58
N ALA A 221 22.42 -0.40 5.02
CA ALA A 221 22.35 -1.83 4.71
C ALA A 221 22.01 -2.66 5.96
N PHE A 222 22.71 -2.45 7.09
CA PHE A 222 22.39 -3.14 8.34
C PHE A 222 20.99 -2.80 8.85
N ALA A 223 20.57 -1.54 8.78
CA ALA A 223 19.22 -1.14 9.20
C ALA A 223 18.12 -1.82 8.37
N LEU A 224 18.36 -2.05 7.07
CA LEU A 224 17.44 -2.77 6.19
C LEU A 224 17.39 -4.27 6.47
N LEU A 225 18.54 -4.89 6.73
CA LEU A 225 18.61 -6.29 7.15
C LEU A 225 17.89 -6.51 8.49
N ASP A 226 18.18 -5.67 9.48
CA ASP A 226 17.51 -5.69 10.79
C ASP A 226 16.01 -5.48 10.64
N TYR A 227 15.58 -4.60 9.72
CA TYR A 227 14.15 -4.39 9.47
C TYR A 227 13.50 -5.61 8.83
N ALA A 228 14.13 -6.20 7.82
CA ALA A 228 13.65 -7.42 7.16
C ALA A 228 13.48 -8.58 8.14
N ASP A 229 14.44 -8.74 9.06
CA ASP A 229 14.40 -9.79 10.07
C ASP A 229 13.30 -9.53 11.13
N ARG A 230 13.07 -8.27 11.54
CA ARG A 230 11.94 -7.93 12.43
C ARG A 230 10.58 -8.19 11.78
N LEU A 231 10.42 -7.89 10.49
CA LEU A 231 9.19 -8.18 9.73
C LEU A 231 8.92 -9.69 9.64
N GLU A 232 9.95 -10.52 9.73
CA GLU A 232 9.84 -11.99 9.75
C GLU A 232 9.78 -12.56 11.17
N HIS A 233 9.55 -11.72 12.18
CA HIS A 233 9.43 -12.14 13.58
C HIS A 233 10.69 -12.84 14.12
N ARG A 234 11.88 -12.51 13.59
CA ARG A 234 13.15 -13.09 14.05
C ARG A 234 13.66 -12.34 15.28
N HIS A 235 13.70 -13.02 16.41
CA HIS A 235 14.13 -12.44 17.69
C HIS A 235 15.64 -12.11 17.75
N GLU A 236 16.44 -12.65 16.82
CA GLU A 236 17.85 -12.33 16.68
C GLU A 236 18.07 -10.93 16.08
N ALA A 237 17.07 -10.36 15.40
CA ALA A 237 17.16 -9.05 14.79
C ALA A 237 17.34 -7.96 15.85
N ARG A 238 18.15 -6.94 15.55
CA ARG A 238 18.37 -5.86 16.50
C ARG A 238 17.06 -5.11 16.77
N PRO A 239 16.67 -4.88 18.05
CA PRO A 239 15.44 -4.14 18.34
C PRO A 239 15.59 -2.67 17.97
N LEU A 240 14.51 -2.08 17.46
CA LEU A 240 14.44 -0.64 17.23
C LEU A 240 14.00 0.04 18.52
N VAL A 241 14.94 0.71 19.19
CA VAL A 241 14.72 1.39 20.48
C VAL A 241 15.01 2.88 20.33
N GLY A 242 14.12 3.71 20.87
CA GLY A 242 14.34 5.15 20.91
C GLY A 242 13.04 5.95 20.84
N ASN A 243 13.17 7.19 20.41
CA ASN A 243 12.07 8.13 20.23
C ASN A 243 12.14 8.70 18.83
N ARG A 244 11.02 8.75 18.12
CA ARG A 244 10.90 9.44 16.84
C ARG A 244 9.64 10.27 16.80
N HIS A 245 9.83 11.58 16.65
CA HIS A 245 8.75 12.53 16.40
C HIS A 245 8.65 12.80 14.90
N PHE A 246 7.47 12.59 14.32
CA PHE A 246 7.14 12.94 12.95
C PHE A 246 6.41 14.29 12.95
N TYR A 247 7.20 15.36 13.06
CA TYR A 247 6.71 16.73 13.28
C TYR A 247 5.84 17.29 12.15
N THR A 248 5.95 16.75 10.93
CA THR A 248 5.10 17.13 9.79
C THR A 248 3.75 16.42 9.81
N SER A 249 3.65 15.33 10.56
CA SER A 249 2.50 14.41 10.57
C SER A 249 1.72 14.38 11.88
N ASP A 250 2.11 15.18 12.88
CA ASP A 250 1.52 15.17 14.22
C ASP A 250 1.49 13.75 14.82
N PHE A 251 2.58 13.00 14.65
CA PHE A 251 2.70 11.62 15.11
C PHE A 251 3.99 11.39 15.90
N GLN A 252 3.93 10.56 16.93
CA GLN A 252 5.08 10.21 17.77
C GLN A 252 5.16 8.70 17.95
N VAL A 253 6.37 8.16 17.89
CA VAL A 253 6.65 6.78 18.30
C VAL A 253 7.74 6.78 19.37
N HIS A 254 7.52 6.01 20.42
CA HIS A 254 8.50 5.69 21.46
C HIS A 254 8.63 4.18 21.56
N ARG A 255 9.83 3.64 21.34
CA ARG A 255 10.10 2.20 21.39
C ARG A 255 11.06 1.85 22.52
N ARG A 256 10.78 0.74 23.20
CA ARG A 256 11.64 0.03 24.16
C ARG A 256 11.68 -1.45 23.81
N GLY A 257 12.59 -2.20 24.44
CA GLY A 257 12.80 -3.61 24.09
C GLY A 257 11.55 -4.48 24.23
N ASN A 258 10.64 -4.13 25.13
CA ASN A 258 9.44 -4.91 25.45
C ASN A 258 8.11 -4.16 25.21
N TRP A 259 8.14 -2.88 24.86
CA TRP A 259 6.93 -2.12 24.59
C TRP A 259 7.17 -0.98 23.61
N THR A 260 6.12 -0.60 22.90
CA THR A 260 6.11 0.56 22.01
C THR A 260 4.86 1.38 22.28
N ALA A 261 5.02 2.70 22.38
CA ALA A 261 3.92 3.66 22.38
C ALA A 261 3.90 4.44 21.07
N ALA A 262 2.75 4.53 20.43
CA ALA A 262 2.53 5.34 19.23
C ALA A 262 1.37 6.31 19.48
N LEU A 263 1.65 7.60 19.40
CA LEU A 263 0.68 8.67 19.66
C LEU A 263 0.31 9.36 18.35
N LYS A 264 -0.99 9.33 18.03
CA LYS A 264 -1.57 10.06 16.89
C LYS A 264 -2.26 11.33 17.36
N MET A 265 -1.87 12.44 16.78
CA MET A 265 -2.48 13.75 17.01
C MET A 265 -2.93 14.34 15.67
N HIS A 266 -3.52 15.52 15.72
CA HIS A 266 -3.74 16.36 14.55
C HIS A 266 -3.59 17.83 14.93
N SER A 267 -3.45 18.69 13.93
CA SER A 267 -3.38 20.14 14.10
C SER A 267 -3.96 20.84 12.88
N PHE A 268 -3.90 22.18 12.84
CA PHE A 268 -4.27 22.93 11.64
C PHE A 268 -3.43 22.58 10.40
N ARG A 269 -2.32 21.83 10.56
CA ARG A 269 -1.45 21.38 9.47
C ARG A 269 -1.87 20.04 8.88
N THR A 270 -2.62 19.22 9.61
CA THR A 270 -2.83 17.82 9.28
C THR A 270 -4.31 17.44 9.32
N ILE A 271 -4.65 16.31 8.70
CA ILE A 271 -5.98 15.71 8.78
C ILE A 271 -5.95 14.58 9.82
N ALA A 272 -6.89 14.60 10.76
CA ALA A 272 -7.04 13.61 11.82
C ALA A 272 -7.24 12.19 11.26
N THR A 273 -8.27 12.01 10.44
CA THR A 273 -8.52 10.79 9.68
C THR A 273 -9.51 11.07 8.55
N GLU A 274 -9.51 10.22 7.53
CA GLU A 274 -10.57 10.19 6.53
C GLU A 274 -11.68 9.22 6.90
N CYS A 275 -12.89 9.55 6.46
CA CYS A 275 -14.03 8.66 6.34
C CYS A 275 -14.59 8.88 4.93
N ASP A 276 -14.75 7.81 4.16
CA ASP A 276 -15.13 7.88 2.74
C ASP A 276 -15.56 6.48 2.26
N ASN A 277 -16.35 6.40 1.20
CA ASN A 277 -16.83 5.15 0.60
C ASN A 277 -17.50 4.17 1.60
N ASN A 278 -18.23 4.70 2.58
CA ASN A 278 -18.79 3.94 3.70
C ASN A 278 -17.76 3.23 4.58
N GLU A 279 -16.51 3.69 4.59
CA GLU A 279 -15.45 3.16 5.46
C GLU A 279 -15.10 4.16 6.57
N ASN A 280 -14.78 3.64 7.75
CA ASN A 280 -14.35 4.40 8.93
C ASN A 280 -15.39 5.42 9.42
N LEU A 281 -16.65 4.99 9.44
CA LEU A 281 -17.79 5.85 9.75
C LEU A 281 -17.77 6.42 11.19
N ASN A 282 -17.06 5.77 12.11
CA ASN A 282 -16.98 6.15 13.53
C ASN A 282 -15.63 6.78 13.91
N GLY A 283 -14.76 7.06 12.95
CA GLY A 283 -13.36 7.43 13.20
C GLY A 283 -13.10 8.85 13.69
N GLU A 284 -14.11 9.60 14.15
CA GLU A 284 -13.99 11.03 14.49
C GLU A 284 -12.77 11.35 15.35
N HIS A 285 -12.57 10.60 16.43
CA HIS A 285 -11.58 10.92 17.46
C HIS A 285 -10.19 10.29 17.25
N ILE A 286 -9.92 9.70 16.07
CA ILE A 286 -8.64 9.02 15.80
C ILE A 286 -7.43 9.97 15.87
N GLY A 287 -7.65 11.26 15.60
CA GLY A 287 -6.61 12.29 15.67
C GLY A 287 -6.49 13.00 17.02
N ASP A 288 -7.30 12.66 18.03
CA ASP A 288 -7.47 13.49 19.24
C ASP A 288 -6.48 13.15 20.36
N GLY A 289 -5.27 12.71 19.99
CA GLY A 289 -4.26 12.27 20.96
C GLY A 289 -4.37 10.79 21.32
N VAL A 290 -4.75 9.95 20.37
CA VAL A 290 -4.84 8.49 20.56
C VAL A 290 -3.46 7.89 20.86
N LEU A 291 -3.32 7.23 22.01
CA LEU A 291 -2.09 6.62 22.51
C LEU A 291 -2.12 5.10 22.40
N ASN A 292 -1.61 4.55 21.29
CA ASN A 292 -1.49 3.11 21.10
C ASN A 292 -0.33 2.54 21.91
N LEU A 293 -0.59 1.50 22.69
CA LEU A 293 0.41 0.82 23.52
C LEU A 293 0.49 -0.65 23.13
N TYR A 294 1.66 -1.05 22.66
CA TYR A 294 2.01 -2.41 22.29
C TYR A 294 2.99 -2.95 23.32
N THR A 295 2.70 -4.12 23.88
CA THR A 295 3.41 -4.73 25.02
C THR A 295 3.69 -6.22 24.82
N ARG A 296 2.97 -6.86 23.89
CA ARG A 296 3.14 -8.24 23.47
C ARG A 296 4.14 -8.27 22.35
N ASP A 297 5.38 -8.53 22.73
CA ASP A 297 6.49 -8.66 21.80
C ASP A 297 6.57 -7.50 20.79
N ALA A 298 6.49 -6.25 21.27
CA ALA A 298 6.31 -5.07 20.40
C ALA A 298 7.42 -4.85 19.34
N GLN A 299 8.51 -5.60 19.41
CA GLN A 299 9.60 -5.58 18.43
C GLN A 299 9.41 -6.63 17.32
N TYR A 300 8.85 -7.79 17.65
CA TYR A 300 8.83 -8.98 16.79
C TYR A 300 7.46 -9.67 16.70
N GLY A 301 6.42 -9.19 17.38
CA GLY A 301 5.07 -9.76 17.41
C GLY A 301 4.22 -9.31 16.23
N SER A 302 2.89 -9.44 16.35
CA SER A 302 1.95 -9.01 15.30
C SER A 302 0.97 -7.92 15.76
N GLY A 303 1.27 -7.23 16.86
CA GLY A 303 0.42 -6.13 17.34
C GLY A 303 -0.96 -6.58 17.80
N GLU A 304 -1.03 -7.78 18.38
CA GLU A 304 -2.24 -8.50 18.77
C GLU A 304 -3.13 -7.72 19.74
N GLU A 305 -2.64 -6.66 20.40
CA GLU A 305 -3.46 -5.79 21.26
C GLU A 305 -4.62 -5.13 20.54
N TYR A 306 -4.48 -4.83 19.26
CA TYR A 306 -5.48 -4.11 18.47
C TYR A 306 -6.07 -4.96 17.34
N GLU A 307 -5.74 -6.25 17.30
CA GLU A 307 -6.28 -7.16 16.30
C GLU A 307 -7.81 -7.30 16.47
N ASN A 308 -8.55 -7.05 15.38
CA ASN A 308 -10.00 -7.25 15.28
C ASN A 308 -10.84 -6.52 16.36
N ILE A 309 -10.30 -5.50 17.02
CA ILE A 309 -11.00 -4.78 18.09
C ILE A 309 -11.95 -3.68 17.57
N PHE A 310 -11.72 -3.13 16.37
CA PHE A 310 -12.36 -1.89 15.90
C PHE A 310 -13.89 -1.97 15.78
N ALA A 311 -14.44 -3.15 15.52
CA ALA A 311 -15.89 -3.37 15.50
C ALA A 311 -16.53 -3.33 16.91
N LEU A 312 -15.73 -3.56 17.95
CA LEU A 312 -16.15 -3.61 19.35
C LEU A 312 -15.65 -2.40 20.16
N LEU A 313 -14.79 -1.57 19.56
CA LEU A 313 -14.21 -0.41 20.22
C LEU A 313 -15.29 0.64 20.49
N ASP A 314 -15.34 1.16 21.71
CA ASP A 314 -16.08 2.39 21.98
C ASP A 314 -15.26 3.58 21.45
N TRP A 315 -15.67 4.07 20.29
CA TRP A 315 -15.02 5.17 19.56
C TRP A 315 -15.04 6.51 20.30
N LYS A 316 -15.79 6.64 21.40
CA LYS A 316 -15.79 7.83 22.27
C LYS A 316 -14.85 7.70 23.46
N THR A 317 -14.27 6.53 23.68
CA THR A 317 -13.36 6.27 24.80
C THR A 317 -12.08 5.60 24.32
N ILE A 318 -11.61 5.98 23.13
CA ILE A 318 -10.36 5.47 22.57
C ILE A 318 -9.22 5.83 23.52
N ASN A 319 -8.25 4.92 23.66
CA ASN A 319 -7.07 5.08 24.48
C ASN A 319 -6.38 6.44 24.29
N GLY A 320 -6.34 7.25 25.36
CA GLY A 320 -5.56 8.49 25.44
C GLY A 320 -6.33 9.78 25.09
N ILE A 321 -7.51 9.71 24.49
CA ILE A 321 -8.25 10.90 24.07
C ILE A 321 -8.89 11.63 25.25
N THR A 322 -9.19 12.91 25.05
CA THR A 322 -10.09 13.68 25.93
C THR A 322 -11.22 14.22 25.07
N VAL A 323 -12.45 13.77 25.33
CA VAL A 323 -13.65 14.19 24.59
C VAL A 323 -14.77 14.57 25.54
N GLU A 324 -15.73 15.32 25.04
CA GLU A 324 -16.94 15.65 25.80
C GLU A 324 -17.79 14.38 25.99
N ALA A 325 -18.19 14.12 27.24
CA ALA A 325 -19.06 12.99 27.55
C ALA A 325 -20.45 13.17 26.91
N ASP A 326 -21.08 12.07 26.53
CA ASP A 326 -22.44 12.02 25.96
C ASP A 326 -22.65 12.73 24.61
N THR A 327 -21.61 13.32 24.01
CA THR A 327 -21.67 13.87 22.66
C THR A 327 -21.75 12.75 21.61
N PRO A 328 -22.73 12.74 20.70
CA PRO A 328 -22.79 11.77 19.59
C PRO A 328 -21.63 11.96 18.62
N LEU A 329 -21.14 10.86 18.04
CA LEU A 329 -20.16 10.96 16.96
C LEU A 329 -20.76 11.72 15.78
N VAL A 330 -19.96 12.58 15.17
CA VAL A 330 -20.26 13.27 13.93
C VAL A 330 -20.47 12.23 12.83
N ARG A 331 -21.61 12.34 12.13
CA ARG A 331 -21.89 11.44 11.00
C ARG A 331 -20.96 11.75 9.84
N CYS A 332 -20.29 10.71 9.34
CA CYS A 332 -19.62 10.77 8.06
C CYS A 332 -20.64 10.86 6.92
N ASN A 333 -20.57 11.90 6.09
CA ASN A 333 -21.48 12.14 4.95
C ASN A 333 -20.73 12.19 3.61
N ARG A 334 -19.68 11.38 3.43
CA ARG A 334 -18.82 11.39 2.23
C ARG A 334 -19.06 10.22 1.31
#